data_AF-A0A662KIX2-F1
#
_entry.id   AF-A0A662KIX2-F1
#
_cell.length_a   1.000
_cell.length_b   1.000
_cell.length_c   1.000
_cell.angle_alpha   90.00
_cell.angle_beta   90.00
_cell.angle_gamma   90.00
#
_symmetry.space_group_name_H-M   'P 1'
#
loop_
_entity.id
_entity.type
_entity.pdbx_description
1 polymer ?
#
loop_
_entity_poly.entity_id
_entity_poly.type
_entity_poly.pdbx_seq_one_letter_code
_entity_poly.pdbx_strand_id
1 'polypeptide(L)'
;MKICLANVNPKTGNKKKNLKKMEKIVTGEEADLYVFGEMSLTGYVCREEIFSLAEPEDGESLQKMQELAKEKECAIIFGMPLEQRKGIVYNAAVLVQPDTVDIYHKNFLANFGPFEERFFFTPGNSMPIFHTPHGTIGLCICYDLFFPELVKGMALKGADLVVCISASPSVTRVYFEQVLPARAIENTVFMSYANLVGEQQGLTFWGGCQSYTPKGELIAKAAYFKEDTITHDIDFSILEEARIGRPTLRDTREEMFLDVYHSAKNREVFNERVKAGMELGRKIMDAMPVKEITVYGNEDVAFGIRLVCHCEKIEVIPSDKIWAVVKGETEEREVRLN
;
A
#
# COMPACT_ATOMS: atom_id res chain seq x y z
N MET A 1 -16.65 -5.89 15.92
CA MET A 1 -16.66 -5.18 14.63
C MET A 1 -16.72 -6.22 13.54
N LYS A 2 -17.70 -6.14 12.64
CA LYS A 2 -17.81 -7.03 11.49
C LYS A 2 -16.99 -6.48 10.33
N ILE A 3 -16.04 -7.25 9.82
CA ILE A 3 -15.14 -6.84 8.73
C ILE A 3 -15.39 -7.71 7.48
N CYS A 4 -15.46 -7.07 6.31
CA CYS A 4 -15.52 -7.72 5.01
C CYS A 4 -14.22 -7.48 4.24
N LEU A 5 -13.46 -8.53 3.97
CA LEU A 5 -12.26 -8.47 3.11
C LEU A 5 -12.61 -8.96 1.70
N ALA A 6 -12.22 -8.18 0.69
CA ALA A 6 -12.60 -8.43 -0.69
C ALA A 6 -11.41 -8.83 -1.58
N ASN A 7 -11.39 -10.08 -2.05
CA ASN A 7 -10.53 -10.53 -3.15
C ASN A 7 -11.10 -10.00 -4.46
N VAL A 8 -10.64 -8.83 -4.90
CA VAL A 8 -11.12 -8.22 -6.14
C VAL A 8 -10.07 -8.28 -7.24
N ASN A 9 -10.54 -8.52 -8.47
CA ASN A 9 -9.78 -8.32 -9.69
C ASN A 9 -10.17 -6.97 -10.32
N PRO A 10 -9.46 -5.88 -10.02
CA PRO A 10 -9.75 -4.59 -10.61
C PRO A 10 -9.36 -4.58 -12.09
N LYS A 11 -10.17 -3.92 -12.90
CA LYS A 11 -9.86 -3.67 -14.31
C LYS A 11 -8.87 -2.51 -14.39
N THR A 12 -7.64 -2.82 -14.80
CA THR A 12 -6.55 -1.84 -15.01
C THR A 12 -7.03 -0.64 -15.83
N GLY A 13 -6.73 0.57 -15.35
CA GLY A 13 -7.05 1.85 -15.97
C GLY A 13 -8.52 2.27 -15.90
N ASN A 14 -9.41 1.49 -15.26
CA ASN A 14 -10.86 1.76 -15.31
C ASN A 14 -11.50 2.04 -13.95
N LYS A 15 -11.25 3.25 -13.42
CA LYS A 15 -11.82 3.74 -12.14
C LYS A 15 -13.32 3.50 -12.02
N LYS A 16 -14.09 3.86 -13.06
CA LYS A 16 -15.55 3.72 -13.08
C LYS A 16 -16.03 2.27 -12.90
N LYS A 17 -15.39 1.30 -13.55
CA LYS A 17 -15.74 -0.12 -13.38
C LYS A 17 -15.33 -0.64 -12.01
N ASN A 18 -14.20 -0.20 -11.49
CA ASN A 18 -13.67 -0.64 -10.21
C ASN A 18 -14.50 -0.07 -9.04
N LEU A 19 -14.86 1.21 -9.07
CA LEU A 19 -15.80 1.83 -8.12
C LEU A 19 -17.14 1.07 -8.08
N LYS A 20 -17.73 0.81 -9.25
CA LYS A 20 -18.97 0.01 -9.33
C LYS A 20 -18.83 -1.39 -8.73
N LYS A 21 -17.66 -2.02 -8.85
CA LYS A 21 -17.38 -3.32 -8.25
C LYS A 21 -17.31 -3.20 -6.72
N MET A 22 -16.63 -2.18 -6.20
CA MET A 22 -16.56 -1.90 -4.76
C MET A 22 -17.95 -1.57 -4.19
N GLU A 23 -18.72 -0.69 -4.84
CA GLU A 23 -20.11 -0.36 -4.51
C GLU A 23 -21.00 -1.61 -4.41
N LYS A 24 -20.88 -2.52 -5.38
CA LYS A 24 -21.66 -3.77 -5.38
C LYS A 24 -21.33 -4.65 -4.16
N ILE A 25 -20.07 -4.68 -3.74
CA ILE A 25 -19.65 -5.46 -2.57
C ILE A 25 -20.18 -4.81 -1.29
N VAL A 26 -19.97 -3.50 -1.13
CA VAL A 26 -20.44 -2.75 0.06
C VAL A 26 -21.97 -2.79 0.20
N THR A 27 -22.71 -2.83 -0.90
CA THR A 27 -24.19 -2.91 -0.89
C THR A 27 -24.74 -4.33 -0.76
N GLY A 28 -23.92 -5.35 -1.07
CA GLY A 28 -24.34 -6.76 -1.09
C GLY A 28 -23.96 -7.56 0.16
N GLU A 29 -22.99 -7.06 0.92
CA GLU A 29 -22.53 -7.62 2.19
C GLU A 29 -22.99 -6.73 3.34
N GLU A 30 -22.97 -7.27 4.56
CA GLU A 30 -23.27 -6.50 5.77
C GLU A 30 -22.01 -6.52 6.65
N ALA A 31 -21.33 -5.38 6.79
CA ALA A 31 -20.13 -5.21 7.60
C ALA A 31 -19.97 -3.75 8.06
N ASP A 32 -19.27 -3.57 9.19
CA ASP A 32 -18.90 -2.25 9.72
C ASP A 32 -17.69 -1.67 8.96
N LEU A 33 -16.80 -2.55 8.48
CA LEU A 33 -15.57 -2.19 7.77
C LEU A 33 -15.39 -3.05 6.52
N TYR A 34 -15.27 -2.41 5.36
CA TYR A 34 -14.95 -3.06 4.09
C TYR A 34 -13.50 -2.78 3.70
N VAL A 35 -12.76 -3.80 3.27
CA VAL A 35 -11.35 -3.65 2.89
C VAL A 35 -11.10 -4.22 1.50
N PHE A 36 -10.58 -3.37 0.62
CA PHE A 36 -10.14 -3.69 -0.72
C PHE A 36 -8.61 -3.63 -0.82
N GLY A 37 -8.04 -4.32 -1.80
CA GLY A 37 -6.59 -4.40 -1.99
C GLY A 37 -5.92 -3.11 -2.46
N GLU A 38 -4.59 -3.15 -2.53
CA GLU A 38 -3.74 -2.06 -3.02
C GLU A 38 -4.11 -1.67 -4.45
N MET A 39 -4.18 -0.37 -4.72
CA MET A 39 -4.55 0.19 -6.03
C MET A 39 -5.86 -0.37 -6.59
N SER A 40 -6.81 -0.81 -5.76
CA SER A 40 -8.09 -1.38 -6.21
C SER A 40 -8.92 -0.38 -7.03
N LEU A 41 -8.73 0.93 -6.84
CA LEU A 41 -9.40 1.96 -7.65
C LEU A 41 -9.01 1.86 -9.13
N THR A 42 -7.73 1.62 -9.44
CA THR A 42 -7.20 1.70 -10.81
C THR A 42 -6.77 0.35 -11.37
N GLY A 43 -6.44 -0.62 -10.52
CA GLY A 43 -5.55 -1.74 -10.84
C GLY A 43 -4.09 -1.38 -10.55
N TYR A 44 -3.28 -2.40 -10.29
CA TYR A 44 -1.89 -2.24 -9.84
C TYR A 44 -0.94 -1.89 -10.99
N VAL A 45 -1.01 -2.63 -12.10
CA VAL A 45 -0.08 -2.46 -13.23
C VAL A 45 -0.59 -1.39 -14.21
N CYS A 46 -0.83 -0.17 -13.72
CA CYS A 46 -1.18 0.98 -14.57
C CYS A 46 0.07 1.71 -15.10
N ARG A 47 1.22 1.53 -14.45
CA ARG A 47 2.50 2.19 -14.80
C ARG A 47 2.31 3.70 -15.01
N GLU A 48 2.73 4.23 -16.14
CA GLU A 48 2.63 5.65 -16.48
C GLU A 48 1.21 6.22 -16.51
N GLU A 49 0.18 5.40 -16.78
CA GLU A 49 -1.21 5.86 -16.75
C GLU A 49 -1.59 6.34 -15.34
N ILE A 50 -0.79 6.02 -14.31
CA ILE A 50 -1.07 6.47 -12.96
C ILE A 50 -1.16 7.98 -12.84
N PHE A 51 -0.39 8.75 -13.61
CA PHE A 51 -0.38 10.21 -13.50
C PHE A 51 -1.69 10.83 -14.01
N SER A 52 -2.38 10.19 -14.95
CA SER A 52 -3.71 10.64 -15.42
C SER A 52 -4.86 10.01 -14.62
N LEU A 53 -4.60 8.88 -13.95
CA LEU A 53 -5.58 8.20 -13.11
C LEU A 53 -5.62 8.72 -11.68
N ALA A 54 -4.52 9.32 -11.19
CA ALA A 54 -4.41 9.89 -9.85
C ALA A 54 -5.50 10.93 -9.59
N GLU A 55 -5.97 10.97 -8.34
CA GLU A 55 -6.94 11.95 -7.90
C GLU A 55 -6.44 12.65 -6.63
N PRO A 56 -6.80 13.94 -6.43
CA PRO A 56 -6.51 14.63 -5.18
C PRO A 56 -7.36 14.09 -4.02
N GLU A 57 -7.08 14.57 -2.81
CA GLU A 57 -7.79 14.19 -1.58
C GLU A 57 -9.30 14.52 -1.60
N ASP A 58 -9.70 15.48 -2.43
CA ASP A 58 -11.09 15.85 -2.69
C ASP A 58 -11.64 15.30 -4.02
N GLY A 59 -10.99 14.28 -4.59
CA GLY A 59 -11.35 13.66 -5.87
C GLY A 59 -12.71 12.96 -5.91
N GLU A 60 -13.26 12.80 -7.12
CA GLU A 60 -14.59 12.22 -7.37
C GLU A 60 -14.74 10.81 -6.77
N SER A 61 -13.69 9.97 -6.85
CA SER A 61 -13.72 8.61 -6.31
C SER A 61 -13.86 8.60 -4.80
N LEU A 62 -13.18 9.52 -4.09
CA LEU A 62 -13.27 9.63 -2.63
C LEU A 62 -14.63 10.16 -2.20
N GLN A 63 -15.14 11.21 -2.86
CA GLN A 63 -16.47 11.76 -2.59
C GLN A 63 -17.55 10.68 -2.75
N LYS A 64 -17.50 9.91 -3.85
CA LYS A 64 -18.47 8.85 -4.10
C LYS A 64 -18.42 7.73 -3.05
N MET A 65 -17.23 7.32 -2.64
CA MET A 65 -17.09 6.31 -1.60
C MET A 65 -17.50 6.85 -0.22
N GLN A 66 -17.35 8.15 0.04
CA GLN A 66 -17.81 8.80 1.27
C GLN A 66 -19.34 8.89 1.32
N GLU A 67 -19.99 9.23 0.21
CA GLU A 67 -21.46 9.16 0.10
C GLU A 67 -21.99 7.75 0.40
N LEU A 68 -21.33 6.73 -0.16
CA LEU A 68 -21.68 5.34 0.09
C LEU A 68 -21.44 4.94 1.56
N ALA A 69 -20.30 5.33 2.14
CA ALA A 69 -19.98 5.09 3.54
C ALA A 69 -21.04 5.72 4.47
N LYS A 70 -21.52 6.92 4.13
CA LYS A 70 -22.59 7.61 4.85
C LYS A 70 -23.94 6.93 4.69
N GLU A 71 -24.30 6.49 3.49
CA GLU A 71 -25.57 5.76 3.24
C GLU A 71 -25.62 4.43 4.00
N LYS A 72 -24.49 3.75 4.12
CA LYS A 72 -24.38 2.42 4.75
C LYS A 72 -23.92 2.46 6.21
N GLU A 73 -23.63 3.64 6.75
CA GLU A 73 -23.09 3.85 8.09
C GLU A 73 -21.88 2.94 8.38
N CYS A 74 -20.96 2.84 7.42
CA CYS A 74 -19.80 1.94 7.48
C CYS A 74 -18.49 2.66 7.16
N ALA A 75 -17.37 2.00 7.40
CA ALA A 75 -16.05 2.43 6.95
C ALA A 75 -15.55 1.61 5.76
N ILE A 76 -14.77 2.23 4.87
CA ILE A 76 -14.28 1.60 3.65
C ILE A 76 -12.79 1.90 3.46
N ILE A 77 -11.97 0.85 3.39
CA ILE A 77 -10.55 0.94 3.09
C ILE A 77 -10.31 0.48 1.65
N PHE A 78 -9.62 1.29 0.85
CA PHE A 78 -9.19 0.88 -0.49
C PHE A 78 -7.90 1.57 -0.91
N GLY A 79 -7.24 1.02 -1.94
CA GLY A 79 -6.01 1.58 -2.47
C GLY A 79 -6.24 2.45 -3.72
N MET A 80 -5.54 3.58 -3.79
CA MET A 80 -5.61 4.49 -4.94
C MET A 80 -4.30 5.26 -5.18
N PRO A 81 -4.06 5.72 -6.43
CA PRO A 81 -3.09 6.77 -6.67
C PRO A 81 -3.63 8.11 -6.18
N LEU A 82 -2.94 8.73 -5.23
CA LEU A 82 -3.30 10.04 -4.69
C LEU A 82 -2.36 11.11 -5.24
N GLU A 83 -2.90 12.11 -5.93
CA GLU A 83 -2.13 13.26 -6.39
C GLU A 83 -2.13 14.36 -5.33
N GLN A 84 -0.99 14.61 -4.69
CA GLN A 84 -0.87 15.74 -3.75
C GLN A 84 -0.74 17.08 -4.48
N ARG A 85 -0.04 17.05 -5.62
CA ARG A 85 0.08 18.14 -6.59
C ARG A 85 0.57 17.55 -7.90
N LYS A 86 0.46 18.31 -8.99
CA LYS A 86 0.84 17.87 -10.34
C LYS A 86 2.17 17.11 -10.36
N GLY A 87 2.12 15.83 -10.73
CA GLY A 87 3.29 14.95 -10.85
C GLY A 87 3.89 14.43 -9.54
N ILE A 88 3.31 14.74 -8.37
CA ILE A 88 3.59 14.06 -7.10
C ILE A 88 2.41 13.15 -6.75
N VAL A 89 2.60 11.87 -7.02
CA VAL A 89 1.61 10.83 -6.78
C VAL A 89 2.10 9.90 -5.67
N TYR A 90 1.21 9.52 -4.76
CA TYR A 90 1.46 8.51 -3.73
C TYR A 90 0.66 7.24 -4.02
N ASN A 91 1.25 6.08 -3.71
CA ASN A 91 0.47 4.85 -3.54
C ASN A 91 -0.19 4.95 -2.15
N ALA A 92 -1.49 5.21 -2.13
CA ALA A 92 -2.22 5.55 -0.93
C ALA A 92 -3.22 4.44 -0.54
N ALA A 93 -3.33 4.21 0.76
CA ALA A 93 -4.45 3.52 1.37
C ALA A 93 -5.32 4.58 2.03
N VAL A 94 -6.60 4.61 1.66
CA VAL A 94 -7.56 5.55 2.23
C VAL A 94 -8.53 4.81 3.11
N LEU A 95 -8.86 5.38 4.27
CA LEU A 95 -9.94 4.95 5.15
C LEU A 95 -11.04 6.02 5.05
N VAL A 96 -12.13 5.66 4.38
CA VAL A 96 -13.30 6.51 4.18
C VAL A 96 -14.35 6.16 5.22
N GLN A 97 -14.69 7.13 6.06
CA GLN A 97 -15.74 7.05 7.07
C GLN A 97 -16.90 7.99 6.67
N PRO A 98 -18.08 7.92 7.31
CA PRO A 98 -19.21 8.78 6.96
C PRO A 98 -18.89 10.28 6.95
N ASP A 99 -18.00 10.72 7.85
CA ASP A 99 -17.68 12.14 8.06
C ASP A 99 -16.20 12.48 7.78
N THR A 100 -15.31 11.50 7.61
CA THR A 100 -13.87 11.73 7.44
C THR A 100 -13.27 10.88 6.31
N VAL A 101 -12.18 11.37 5.74
CA VAL A 101 -11.30 10.61 4.85
C VAL A 101 -9.91 10.69 5.43
N ASP A 102 -9.38 9.54 5.80
CA ASP A 102 -8.07 9.38 6.40
C ASP A 102 -7.12 8.72 5.39
N ILE A 103 -5.87 9.18 5.31
CA ILE A 103 -4.95 8.80 4.24
C ILE A 103 -3.63 8.30 4.82
N TYR A 104 -3.17 7.17 4.28
CA TYR A 104 -1.83 6.64 4.49
C TYR A 104 -1.07 6.56 3.17
N HIS A 105 0.15 7.11 3.14
CA HIS A 105 1.06 6.98 2.00
C HIS A 105 2.04 5.84 2.24
N LYS A 106 2.20 4.95 1.25
CA LYS A 106 3.14 3.82 1.31
C LYS A 106 4.56 4.31 1.60
N ASN A 107 5.16 3.87 2.71
CA ASN A 107 6.50 4.28 3.10
C ASN A 107 7.57 3.55 2.27
N PHE A 108 7.41 2.24 2.09
CA PHE A 108 8.40 1.40 1.44
C PHE A 108 7.95 0.99 0.04
N LEU A 109 8.44 1.72 -0.96
CA LEU A 109 8.14 1.44 -2.37
C LEU A 109 8.93 0.23 -2.87
N ALA A 110 8.22 -0.76 -3.42
CA ALA A 110 8.82 -1.96 -3.99
C ALA A 110 9.44 -1.63 -5.36
N ASN A 111 10.77 -1.77 -5.46
CA ASN A 111 11.52 -1.52 -6.69
C ASN A 111 12.56 -2.62 -6.93
N PHE A 112 12.07 -3.86 -6.99
CA PHE A 112 12.86 -5.08 -7.20
C PHE A 112 12.02 -6.11 -7.94
N GLY A 113 12.66 -7.05 -8.64
CA GLY A 113 11.94 -8.05 -9.41
C GLY A 113 11.04 -7.38 -10.46
N PRO A 114 9.72 -7.70 -10.50
CA PRO A 114 8.80 -7.06 -11.44
C PRO A 114 8.24 -5.71 -10.98
N PHE A 115 8.62 -5.23 -9.79
CA PHE A 115 8.06 -4.01 -9.20
C PHE A 115 8.86 -2.77 -9.58
N GLU A 116 8.13 -1.71 -9.94
CA GLU A 116 8.64 -0.47 -10.55
C GLU A 116 8.10 0.77 -9.80
N GLU A 117 7.73 0.64 -8.52
CA GLU A 117 6.93 1.67 -7.82
C GLU A 117 7.64 3.02 -7.70
N ARG A 118 8.99 3.04 -7.63
CA ARG A 118 9.74 4.29 -7.53
C ARG A 118 9.70 5.13 -8.80
N PHE A 119 9.28 4.57 -9.93
CA PHE A 119 9.07 5.36 -11.15
C PHE A 119 7.79 6.18 -11.13
N PHE A 120 6.85 5.83 -10.25
CA PHE A 120 5.47 6.30 -10.31
C PHE A 120 5.01 6.97 -9.00
N PHE A 121 5.61 6.59 -7.87
CA PHE A 121 5.16 7.00 -6.56
C PHE A 121 6.25 7.68 -5.74
N THR A 122 5.82 8.64 -4.93
CA THR A 122 6.63 9.24 -3.87
C THR A 122 6.49 8.41 -2.59
N PRO A 123 7.58 8.13 -1.85
CA PRO A 123 7.50 7.42 -0.59
C PRO A 123 6.85 8.29 0.49
N GLY A 124 6.00 7.67 1.32
CA GLY A 124 5.53 8.24 2.57
C GLY A 124 6.64 8.34 3.62
N ASN A 125 6.32 8.97 4.76
CA ASN A 125 7.26 9.12 5.88
C ASN A 125 6.58 9.06 7.26
N SER A 126 5.38 8.48 7.35
CA SER A 126 4.56 8.53 8.56
C SER A 126 3.99 7.16 8.91
N MET A 127 3.58 7.00 10.17
CA MET A 127 2.95 5.77 10.67
C MET A 127 1.67 6.15 11.42
N PRO A 128 0.67 6.72 10.74
CA PRO A 128 -0.56 7.20 11.37
C PRO A 128 -1.40 6.03 11.90
N ILE A 129 -2.24 6.36 12.88
CA ILE A 129 -3.35 5.53 13.33
C ILE A 129 -4.63 6.33 13.17
N PHE A 130 -5.74 5.64 12.96
CA PHE A 130 -7.02 6.24 12.64
C PHE A 130 -8.08 5.71 13.59
N HIS A 131 -8.94 6.60 14.07
CA HIS A 131 -10.00 6.22 15.01
C HIS A 131 -11.28 5.91 14.26
N THR A 132 -11.89 4.79 14.62
CA THR A 132 -13.24 4.42 14.18
C THR A 132 -14.14 4.23 15.40
N PRO A 133 -15.48 4.18 15.24
CA PRO A 133 -16.39 3.86 16.33
C PRO A 133 -16.12 2.50 17.01
N HIS A 134 -15.40 1.60 16.33
CA HIS A 134 -15.18 0.23 16.81
C HIS A 134 -13.78 -0.01 17.40
N GLY A 135 -12.81 0.86 17.13
CA GLY A 135 -11.43 0.68 17.55
C GLY A 135 -10.44 1.50 16.73
N THR A 136 -9.16 1.41 17.07
CA THR A 136 -8.09 2.15 16.39
C THR A 136 -7.42 1.30 15.31
N ILE A 137 -7.35 1.83 14.09
CA ILE A 137 -6.82 1.14 12.91
C ILE A 137 -5.47 1.75 12.50
N GLY A 138 -4.45 0.92 12.31
CA GLY A 138 -3.25 1.26 11.54
C GLY A 138 -3.38 0.78 10.09
N LEU A 139 -2.88 1.55 9.13
CA LEU A 139 -2.85 1.16 7.71
C LEU A 139 -1.42 1.01 7.22
N CYS A 140 -1.14 -0.07 6.51
CA CYS A 140 0.10 -0.24 5.77
C CYS A 140 -0.16 -0.88 4.40
N ILE A 141 0.82 -0.83 3.49
CA ILE A 141 0.63 -1.30 2.12
C ILE A 141 1.73 -2.30 1.76
N CYS A 142 1.33 -3.53 1.48
CA CYS A 142 2.13 -4.57 0.83
C CYS A 142 3.55 -4.72 1.39
N TYR A 143 4.54 -4.12 0.72
CA TYR A 143 5.96 -4.21 1.06
C TYR A 143 6.29 -3.64 2.44
N ASP A 144 5.47 -2.73 2.97
CA ASP A 144 5.58 -2.20 4.33
C ASP A 144 5.61 -3.30 5.41
N LEU A 145 4.94 -4.45 5.19
CA LEU A 145 4.92 -5.54 6.17
C LEU A 145 6.29 -6.16 6.44
N PHE A 146 7.23 -6.05 5.51
CA PHE A 146 8.59 -6.55 5.69
C PHE A 146 9.47 -5.67 6.59
N PHE A 147 8.94 -4.52 7.04
CA PHE A 147 9.60 -3.56 7.92
C PHE A 147 8.89 -3.57 9.29
N PRO A 148 9.37 -4.39 10.26
CA PRO A 148 8.68 -4.61 11.54
C PRO A 148 8.44 -3.33 12.33
N GLU A 149 9.32 -2.33 12.19
CA GLU A 149 9.25 -1.04 12.86
C GLU A 149 7.95 -0.30 12.58
N LEU A 150 7.34 -0.53 11.40
CA LEU A 150 6.15 0.18 10.97
C LEU A 150 4.91 -0.27 11.77
N VAL A 151 4.70 -1.58 11.83
CA VAL A 151 3.61 -2.17 12.63
C VAL A 151 3.85 -1.94 14.12
N LYS A 152 5.12 -2.04 14.57
CA LYS A 152 5.48 -1.72 15.95
C LYS A 152 5.15 -0.28 16.32
N GLY A 153 5.49 0.68 15.45
CA GLY A 153 5.17 2.09 15.63
C GLY A 153 3.68 2.36 15.72
N MET A 154 2.86 1.71 14.89
CA MET A 154 1.39 1.82 14.96
C MET A 154 0.83 1.21 16.24
N ALA A 155 1.32 0.04 16.64
CA ALA A 155 0.88 -0.62 17.88
C ALA A 155 1.23 0.18 19.13
N LEU A 156 2.42 0.79 19.19
CA LEU A 156 2.82 1.70 20.27
C LEU A 156 1.96 2.97 20.33
N LYS A 157 1.40 3.41 19.21
CA LYS A 157 0.43 4.52 19.16
C LYS A 157 -0.98 4.11 19.59
N GLY A 158 -1.23 2.82 19.82
CA GLY A 158 -2.51 2.30 20.26
C GLY A 158 -3.37 1.65 19.17
N ALA A 159 -2.77 1.20 18.06
CA ALA A 159 -3.52 0.40 17.09
C ALA A 159 -4.05 -0.90 17.72
N ASP A 160 -5.33 -1.17 17.48
CA ASP A 160 -6.04 -2.38 17.89
C ASP A 160 -6.09 -3.40 16.74
N LEU A 161 -6.24 -2.89 15.53
CA LEU A 161 -6.18 -3.61 14.26
C LEU A 161 -5.16 -2.92 13.35
N VAL A 162 -4.33 -3.70 12.67
CA VAL A 162 -3.54 -3.21 11.53
C VAL A 162 -4.07 -3.88 10.26
N VAL A 163 -4.39 -3.06 9.27
CA VAL A 163 -4.85 -3.50 7.96
C VAL A 163 -3.74 -3.28 6.94
N CYS A 164 -3.32 -4.36 6.30
CA CYS A 164 -2.43 -4.32 5.15
C CYS A 164 -3.21 -4.56 3.86
N ILE A 165 -3.24 -3.56 2.98
CA ILE A 165 -3.75 -3.74 1.61
C ILE A 165 -2.60 -4.05 0.65
N SER A 166 -2.83 -4.90 -0.33
CA SER A 166 -1.74 -5.45 -1.14
C SER A 166 -2.16 -5.82 -2.57
N ALA A 167 -1.18 -5.79 -3.45
CA ALA A 167 -1.18 -6.37 -4.78
C ALA A 167 0.05 -7.31 -4.89
N SER A 168 0.08 -8.34 -4.04
CA SER A 168 1.17 -9.30 -3.96
C SER A 168 1.00 -10.41 -5.00
N PRO A 169 1.98 -10.62 -5.90
CA PRO A 169 1.99 -11.74 -6.83
C PRO A 169 2.21 -13.08 -6.12
N SER A 170 1.69 -14.15 -6.71
CA SER A 170 1.66 -15.51 -6.15
C SER A 170 3.02 -16.05 -5.71
N VAL A 171 4.10 -15.66 -6.39
CA VAL A 171 5.48 -16.05 -6.06
C VAL A 171 5.95 -15.54 -4.69
N THR A 172 5.31 -14.49 -4.16
CA THR A 172 5.63 -13.94 -2.84
C THR A 172 4.67 -14.38 -1.73
N ARG A 173 3.63 -15.17 -2.06
CA ARG A 173 2.59 -15.64 -1.11
C ARG A 173 3.19 -16.24 0.16
N VAL A 174 4.18 -17.13 0.00
CA VAL A 174 4.79 -17.86 1.11
C VAL A 174 5.41 -16.93 2.16
N TYR A 175 5.92 -15.77 1.75
CA TYR A 175 6.48 -14.78 2.66
C TYR A 175 5.37 -14.04 3.41
N PHE A 176 4.31 -13.61 2.70
CA PHE A 176 3.15 -12.96 3.33
C PHE A 176 2.48 -13.86 4.37
N GLU A 177 2.30 -15.14 4.06
CA GLU A 177 1.71 -16.12 4.98
C GLU A 177 2.53 -16.33 6.26
N GLN A 178 3.82 -16.02 6.24
CA GLN A 178 4.68 -16.07 7.42
C GLN A 178 4.67 -14.74 8.20
N VAL A 179 4.80 -13.61 7.51
CA VAL A 179 4.93 -12.31 8.18
C VAL A 179 3.63 -11.82 8.81
N LEU A 180 2.47 -12.14 8.23
CA LEU A 180 1.18 -11.68 8.76
C LEU A 180 0.91 -12.13 10.22
N PRO A 181 0.95 -13.44 10.54
CA PRO A 181 0.80 -13.87 11.92
C PRO A 181 1.96 -13.40 12.80
N ALA A 182 3.18 -13.30 12.28
CA ALA A 182 4.31 -12.77 13.03
C ALA A 182 4.07 -11.32 13.48
N ARG A 183 3.59 -10.45 12.58
CA ARG A 183 3.29 -9.05 12.89
C ARG A 183 2.14 -8.92 13.90
N ALA A 184 1.16 -9.81 13.86
CA ALA A 184 0.10 -9.87 14.88
C ALA A 184 0.69 -10.21 16.26
N ILE A 185 1.49 -11.29 16.35
CA ILE A 185 2.08 -11.80 17.60
C ILE A 185 3.08 -10.80 18.21
N GLU A 186 3.98 -10.25 17.40
CA GLU A 186 5.04 -9.32 17.84
C GLU A 186 4.47 -8.04 18.45
N ASN A 187 3.26 -7.65 18.05
CA ASN A 187 2.64 -6.39 18.39
C ASN A 187 1.36 -6.51 19.21
N THR A 188 0.86 -7.73 19.42
CA THR A 188 -0.41 -8.00 20.12
C THR A 188 -1.56 -7.16 19.56
N VAL A 189 -1.70 -7.17 18.23
CA VAL A 189 -2.75 -6.49 17.48
C VAL A 189 -3.47 -7.48 16.57
N PHE A 190 -4.72 -7.21 16.22
CA PHE A 190 -5.32 -7.90 15.09
C PHE A 190 -4.59 -7.52 13.80
N MET A 191 -4.50 -8.46 12.86
CA MET A 191 -3.89 -8.22 11.56
C MET A 191 -4.84 -8.68 10.46
N SER A 192 -5.29 -7.75 9.63
CA SER A 192 -6.10 -8.07 8.45
C SER A 192 -5.32 -7.75 7.17
N TYR A 193 -5.46 -8.61 6.18
CA TYR A 193 -4.75 -8.53 4.92
C TYR A 193 -5.74 -8.63 3.77
N ALA A 194 -5.73 -7.62 2.90
CA ALA A 194 -6.53 -7.61 1.67
C ALA A 194 -5.63 -7.59 0.44
N ASN A 195 -5.77 -8.58 -0.44
CA ASN A 195 -4.95 -8.68 -1.65
C ASN A 195 -5.81 -8.68 -2.91
N LEU A 196 -5.23 -8.20 -4.01
CA LEU A 196 -5.83 -8.38 -5.33
C LEU A 196 -5.83 -9.86 -5.74
N VAL A 197 -6.69 -10.19 -6.70
CA VAL A 197 -6.74 -11.51 -7.32
C VAL A 197 -6.81 -11.42 -8.83
N GLY A 198 -6.35 -12.46 -9.52
CA GLY A 198 -6.35 -12.53 -10.98
C GLY A 198 -5.06 -12.03 -11.59
N GLU A 199 -5.05 -11.83 -12.91
CA GLU A 199 -3.85 -11.50 -13.67
C GLU A 199 -3.88 -10.05 -14.18
N GLN A 200 -2.75 -9.35 -14.04
CA GLN A 200 -2.51 -8.06 -14.66
C GLN A 200 -1.11 -8.04 -15.27
N GLN A 201 -1.04 -7.90 -16.60
CA GLN A 201 0.21 -7.75 -17.37
C GLN A 201 1.31 -8.74 -16.95
N GLY A 202 0.98 -10.03 -16.83
CA GLY A 202 1.94 -11.08 -16.47
C GLY A 202 2.19 -11.26 -14.97
N LEU A 203 1.58 -10.44 -14.10
CA LEU A 203 1.53 -10.68 -12.66
C LEU A 203 0.24 -11.39 -12.29
N THR A 204 0.36 -12.53 -11.62
CA THR A 204 -0.79 -13.26 -11.06
C THR A 204 -0.89 -12.99 -9.57
N PHE A 205 -1.90 -12.24 -9.14
CA PHE A 205 -2.21 -11.99 -7.74
C PHE A 205 -3.02 -13.15 -7.16
N TRP A 206 -2.65 -13.57 -5.95
CA TRP A 206 -3.13 -14.81 -5.36
C TRP A 206 -4.43 -14.66 -4.56
N GLY A 207 -4.97 -13.44 -4.39
CA GLY A 207 -6.10 -13.21 -3.49
C GLY A 207 -5.74 -13.63 -2.07
N GLY A 208 -6.55 -14.50 -1.48
CA GLY A 208 -6.28 -15.07 -0.17
C GLY A 208 -6.28 -14.03 0.97
N CYS A 209 -7.16 -13.01 0.86
CA CYS A 209 -7.48 -12.13 1.98
C CYS A 209 -7.66 -12.91 3.28
N GLN A 210 -7.14 -12.41 4.40
CA GLN A 210 -7.13 -13.15 5.66
C GLN A 210 -6.97 -12.24 6.87
N SER A 211 -7.46 -12.70 8.02
CA SER A 211 -7.32 -12.01 9.31
C SER A 211 -6.73 -12.92 10.38
N TYR A 212 -5.96 -12.35 11.31
CA TYR A 212 -5.33 -13.04 12.42
C TYR A 212 -5.64 -12.37 13.76
N THR A 213 -5.77 -13.19 14.81
CA THR A 213 -5.87 -12.73 16.20
C THR A 213 -4.55 -12.11 16.66
N PRO A 214 -4.55 -11.34 17.77
CA PRO A 214 -3.31 -10.90 18.44
C PRO A 214 -2.35 -12.01 18.87
N LYS A 215 -2.84 -13.26 18.94
CA LYS A 215 -2.05 -14.46 19.22
C LYS A 215 -1.52 -15.14 17.93
N GLY A 216 -1.81 -14.58 16.76
CA GLY A 216 -1.41 -15.09 15.45
C GLY A 216 -2.26 -16.25 14.93
N GLU A 217 -3.43 -16.46 15.51
CA GLU A 217 -4.35 -17.51 15.06
C GLU A 217 -5.17 -17.01 13.87
N LEU A 218 -5.33 -17.85 12.85
CA LEU A 218 -6.12 -17.50 11.67
C LEU A 218 -7.61 -17.44 12.03
N ILE A 219 -8.26 -16.30 11.75
CA ILE A 219 -9.69 -16.09 11.98
C ILE A 219 -10.50 -16.51 10.75
N ALA A 220 -10.13 -15.98 9.59
CA ALA A 220 -10.80 -16.23 8.33
C ALA A 220 -9.80 -16.08 7.18
N LYS A 221 -10.06 -16.81 6.08
CA LYS A 221 -9.25 -16.78 4.87
C LYS A 221 -10.10 -17.00 3.62
N ALA A 222 -9.92 -16.12 2.65
CA ALA A 222 -10.57 -16.16 1.35
C ALA A 222 -9.87 -17.17 0.43
N ALA A 223 -10.55 -17.57 -0.65
CA ALA A 223 -9.98 -18.51 -1.60
C ALA A 223 -8.75 -17.91 -2.32
N TYR A 224 -7.85 -18.77 -2.76
CA TYR A 224 -6.80 -18.34 -3.68
C TYR A 224 -7.34 -18.24 -5.11
N PHE A 225 -6.81 -17.29 -5.88
CA PHE A 225 -7.03 -17.16 -7.33
C PHE A 225 -8.50 -17.05 -7.76
N LYS A 226 -9.39 -16.66 -6.84
CA LYS A 226 -10.82 -16.50 -7.07
C LYS A 226 -11.28 -15.16 -6.52
N GLU A 227 -12.14 -14.47 -7.28
CA GLU A 227 -12.89 -13.33 -6.74
C GLU A 227 -13.93 -13.80 -5.74
N ASP A 228 -13.85 -13.31 -4.51
CA ASP A 228 -14.77 -13.59 -3.41
C ASP A 228 -14.64 -12.53 -2.30
N THR A 229 -15.55 -12.61 -1.34
CA THR A 229 -15.57 -11.81 -0.11
C THR A 229 -15.54 -12.77 1.07
N ILE A 230 -14.88 -12.36 2.16
CA ILE A 230 -15.01 -13.03 3.45
C ILE A 230 -15.43 -12.02 4.52
N THR A 231 -16.52 -12.33 5.21
CA THR A 231 -17.07 -11.49 6.27
C THR A 231 -17.00 -12.24 7.60
N HIS A 232 -16.43 -11.60 8.62
CA HIS A 232 -16.25 -12.21 9.95
C HIS A 232 -16.15 -11.14 11.04
N ASP A 233 -16.25 -11.57 12.30
CA ASP A 233 -16.13 -10.69 13.46
C ASP A 233 -14.68 -10.53 13.93
N ILE A 234 -14.34 -9.31 14.31
CA ILE A 234 -13.17 -8.94 15.10
C ILE A 234 -13.66 -8.55 16.50
N ASP A 235 -13.27 -9.36 17.48
CA ASP A 235 -13.59 -9.15 18.89
C ASP A 235 -12.43 -8.48 19.62
N PHE A 236 -12.48 -7.15 19.72
CA PHE A 236 -11.44 -6.37 20.39
C PHE A 236 -11.33 -6.64 21.90
N SER A 237 -12.29 -7.32 22.53
CA SER A 237 -12.22 -7.63 23.97
C SER A 237 -11.04 -8.52 24.35
N ILE A 238 -10.51 -9.31 23.40
CA ILE A 238 -9.37 -10.21 23.64
C ILE A 238 -8.01 -9.50 23.64
N LEU A 239 -7.95 -8.22 23.24
CA LEU A 239 -6.69 -7.47 23.15
C LEU A 239 -6.02 -7.32 24.51
N GLU A 240 -6.80 -7.06 25.57
CA GLU A 240 -6.27 -6.90 26.92
C GLU A 240 -5.59 -8.18 27.38
N GLU A 241 -6.28 -9.32 27.27
CA GLU A 241 -5.72 -10.63 27.61
C GLU A 241 -4.46 -10.95 26.78
N ALA A 242 -4.48 -10.66 25.48
CA ALA A 242 -3.32 -10.90 24.62
C ALA A 242 -2.10 -10.04 25.00
N ARG A 243 -2.32 -8.75 25.30
CA ARG A 243 -1.28 -7.82 25.76
C ARG A 243 -0.73 -8.20 27.13
N ILE A 244 -1.57 -8.73 28.04
CA ILE A 244 -1.11 -9.27 29.33
C ILE A 244 -0.30 -10.55 29.13
N GLY A 245 -0.80 -11.49 28.31
CA GLY A 245 -0.17 -12.78 28.07
C GLY A 245 1.18 -12.67 27.33
N ARG A 246 1.33 -11.63 26.49
CA ARG A 246 2.59 -11.33 25.80
C ARG A 246 2.83 -9.82 25.80
N PRO A 247 3.45 -9.27 26.85
CA PRO A 247 3.57 -7.81 27.05
C PRO A 247 4.67 -7.17 26.20
N THR A 248 4.74 -7.48 24.90
CA THR A 248 5.78 -6.94 24.00
C THR A 248 5.73 -5.42 23.90
N LEU A 249 4.55 -4.81 24.00
CA LEU A 249 4.41 -3.35 23.97
C LEU A 249 5.02 -2.71 25.22
N ARG A 250 4.76 -3.28 26.41
CA ARG A 250 5.35 -2.83 27.68
C ARG A 250 6.86 -3.03 27.71
N ASP A 251 7.33 -4.17 27.19
CA ASP A 251 8.74 -4.57 27.23
C ASP A 251 9.56 -4.02 26.06
N THR A 252 8.93 -3.22 25.17
CA THR A 252 9.63 -2.54 24.09
C THR A 252 10.55 -1.47 24.69
N ARG A 253 11.83 -1.49 24.32
CA ARG A 253 12.87 -0.60 24.81
C ARG A 253 13.23 0.44 23.76
N GLU A 254 13.03 1.72 24.04
CA GLU A 254 13.23 2.81 23.10
C GLU A 254 14.69 2.94 22.62
N GLU A 255 15.65 2.63 23.49
CA GLU A 255 17.08 2.72 23.19
C GLU A 255 17.53 1.73 22.12
N MET A 256 16.81 0.61 21.96
CA MET A 256 17.11 -0.37 20.91
C MET A 256 16.78 0.18 19.52
N PHE A 257 15.77 1.05 19.39
CA PHE A 257 15.48 1.71 18.11
C PHE A 257 16.57 2.72 17.73
N LEU A 258 17.17 3.40 18.71
CA LEU A 258 18.31 4.28 18.47
C LEU A 258 19.52 3.48 17.96
N ASP A 259 19.80 2.32 18.55
CA ASP A 259 20.89 1.46 18.10
C ASP A 259 20.65 0.93 16.66
N VAL A 260 19.42 0.54 16.33
CA VAL A 260 19.01 0.18 14.96
C VAL A 260 19.19 1.37 14.01
N TYR A 261 18.76 2.58 14.40
CA TYR A 261 18.93 3.79 13.61
C TYR A 261 20.42 4.10 13.34
N HIS A 262 21.25 4.04 14.37
CA HIS A 262 22.69 4.27 14.25
C HIS A 262 23.36 3.21 13.37
N SER A 263 22.99 1.93 13.56
CA SER A 263 23.49 0.81 12.74
C SER A 263 23.07 0.95 11.28
N ALA A 264 21.84 1.35 10.99
CA ALA A 264 21.36 1.57 9.63
C ALA A 264 22.10 2.73 8.93
N LYS A 265 22.49 3.76 9.69
CA LYS A 265 23.20 4.94 9.17
C LYS A 265 24.71 4.72 9.01
N ASN A 266 25.35 4.02 9.94
CA ASN A 266 26.79 3.83 9.95
C ASN A 266 27.20 2.57 9.17
N ARG A 267 27.56 2.75 7.90
CA ARG A 267 27.95 1.63 7.02
C ARG A 267 29.25 0.92 7.42
N GLU A 268 30.04 1.50 8.30
CA GLU A 268 31.31 0.91 8.76
C GLU A 268 31.08 -0.31 9.66
N VAL A 269 29.93 -0.40 10.34
CA VAL A 269 29.60 -1.55 11.21
C VAL A 269 29.15 -2.79 10.42
N PHE A 270 28.93 -2.67 9.11
CA PHE A 270 28.50 -3.78 8.29
C PHE A 270 29.65 -4.75 8.02
N ASN A 271 29.40 -6.03 8.28
CA ASN A 271 30.32 -7.07 7.81
C ASN A 271 30.26 -7.21 6.27
N GLU A 272 31.21 -7.94 5.70
CA GLU A 272 31.33 -8.08 4.24
C GLU A 272 30.11 -8.71 3.57
N ARG A 273 29.36 -9.57 4.26
CA ARG A 273 28.13 -10.16 3.70
C ARG A 273 27.01 -9.14 3.60
N VAL A 274 26.84 -8.31 4.62
CA VAL A 274 25.84 -7.22 4.62
C VAL A 274 26.21 -6.20 3.55
N LYS A 275 27.49 -5.80 3.47
CA LYS A 275 27.98 -4.89 2.42
C LYS A 275 27.71 -5.45 1.03
N ALA A 276 28.04 -6.71 0.77
CA ALA A 276 27.81 -7.36 -0.51
C ALA A 276 26.31 -7.40 -0.87
N GLY A 277 25.44 -7.74 0.09
CA GLY A 277 23.99 -7.73 -0.11
C GLY A 277 23.45 -6.33 -0.42
N MET A 278 23.91 -5.31 0.31
CA MET A 278 23.54 -3.92 0.05
C MET A 278 24.05 -3.40 -1.30
N GLU A 279 25.27 -3.77 -1.70
CA GLU A 279 25.82 -3.40 -2.99
C GLU A 279 25.06 -4.09 -4.12
N LEU A 280 24.71 -5.37 -3.98
CA LEU A 280 23.89 -6.09 -4.96
C LEU A 280 22.49 -5.48 -5.06
N GLY A 281 21.84 -5.21 -3.93
CA GLY A 281 20.54 -4.55 -3.89
C GLY A 281 20.60 -3.17 -4.53
N ARG A 282 21.65 -2.39 -4.26
CA ARG A 282 21.91 -1.11 -4.94
C ARG A 282 22.10 -1.31 -6.44
N LYS A 283 22.94 -2.25 -6.88
CA LYS A 283 23.13 -2.52 -8.32
C LYS A 283 21.83 -2.93 -9.00
N ILE A 284 20.94 -3.68 -8.34
CA ILE A 284 19.61 -4.03 -8.88
C ILE A 284 18.73 -2.77 -8.97
N MET A 285 18.73 -1.92 -7.94
CA MET A 285 18.00 -0.65 -7.98
C MET A 285 18.56 0.32 -9.04
N ASP A 286 19.89 0.36 -9.20
CA ASP A 286 20.62 1.23 -10.12
C ASP A 286 20.66 0.65 -11.55
N ALA A 287 20.34 -0.64 -11.75
CA ALA A 287 20.28 -1.31 -13.07
C ALA A 287 19.03 -0.95 -13.88
N MET A 288 18.17 -0.06 -13.36
CA MET A 288 17.10 0.58 -14.12
C MET A 288 17.29 2.11 -14.13
N PRO A 289 18.46 2.66 -14.50
CA PRO A 289 18.68 4.09 -14.43
C PRO A 289 17.94 4.75 -15.61
N VAL A 290 17.03 5.67 -15.29
CA VAL A 290 16.47 6.56 -16.32
C VAL A 290 17.52 7.63 -16.62
N LYS A 291 18.15 7.52 -17.80
CA LYS A 291 19.27 8.40 -18.20
C LYS A 291 18.79 9.77 -18.64
N GLU A 292 17.66 9.81 -19.32
CA GLU A 292 17.07 11.01 -19.88
C GLU A 292 15.54 10.85 -19.96
N ILE A 293 14.83 11.91 -19.60
CA ILE A 293 13.39 12.02 -19.83
C ILE A 293 13.12 13.25 -20.68
N THR A 294 12.43 13.08 -21.80
CA THR A 294 11.88 14.21 -22.56
C THR A 294 10.39 14.33 -22.24
N VAL A 295 10.01 15.33 -21.46
CA VAL A 295 8.63 15.61 -21.08
C VAL A 295 8.02 16.58 -22.08
N TYR A 296 7.11 16.10 -22.89
CA TYR A 296 6.21 16.93 -23.68
C TYR A 296 5.08 17.41 -22.78
N GLY A 297 5.03 18.67 -22.41
CA GLY A 297 4.10 19.16 -21.40
C GLY A 297 4.52 20.50 -20.83
N ASN A 298 4.47 20.65 -19.50
CA ASN A 298 4.91 21.86 -18.81
C ASN A 298 5.92 21.56 -17.69
N GLU A 299 6.57 22.61 -17.20
CA GLU A 299 7.62 22.51 -16.17
C GLU A 299 7.14 21.85 -14.87
N ASP A 300 5.87 22.02 -14.50
CA ASP A 300 5.32 21.40 -13.29
C ASP A 300 5.28 19.87 -13.39
N VAL A 301 4.89 19.35 -14.56
CA VAL A 301 4.90 17.89 -14.82
C VAL A 301 6.32 17.37 -14.79
N ALA A 302 7.24 18.07 -15.46
CA ALA A 302 8.64 17.69 -15.50
C ALA A 302 9.28 17.68 -14.11
N PHE A 303 8.93 18.65 -13.26
CA PHE A 303 9.38 18.74 -11.89
C PHE A 303 8.85 17.57 -11.04
N GLY A 304 7.56 17.22 -11.16
CA GLY A 304 6.99 16.07 -10.47
C GLY A 304 7.67 14.76 -10.88
N ILE A 305 7.82 14.53 -12.19
CA ILE A 305 8.56 13.38 -12.72
C ILE A 305 9.99 13.34 -12.14
N ARG A 306 10.71 14.48 -12.12
CA ARG A 306 12.06 14.58 -11.57
C ARG A 306 12.17 14.10 -10.12
N LEU A 307 11.18 14.45 -9.30
CA LEU A 307 11.15 14.08 -7.88
C LEU A 307 10.99 12.58 -7.68
N VAL A 308 10.20 11.95 -8.56
CA VAL A 308 9.87 10.52 -8.47
C VAL A 308 11.01 9.66 -9.03
N CYS A 309 11.45 9.94 -10.27
CA CYS A 309 12.41 9.07 -10.96
C CYS A 309 13.89 9.41 -10.67
N HIS A 310 14.17 10.47 -9.91
CA HIS A 310 15.52 10.96 -9.62
C HIS A 310 16.41 11.16 -10.87
N CYS A 311 15.81 11.46 -12.03
CA CYS A 311 16.54 11.64 -13.28
C CYS A 311 17.17 13.04 -13.33
N GLU A 312 18.50 13.11 -13.52
CA GLU A 312 19.23 14.38 -13.59
C GLU A 312 18.94 15.13 -14.90
N LYS A 313 18.73 14.41 -16.02
CA LYS A 313 18.49 14.98 -17.35
C LYS A 313 17.02 14.90 -17.73
N ILE A 314 16.30 15.99 -17.50
CA ILE A 314 14.92 16.15 -17.97
C ILE A 314 14.88 17.33 -18.95
N GLU A 315 14.43 17.05 -20.17
CA GLU A 315 14.13 18.05 -21.19
C GLU A 315 12.62 18.29 -21.21
N VAL A 316 12.18 19.54 -21.30
CA VAL A 316 10.76 19.89 -21.39
C VAL A 316 10.46 20.47 -22.77
N ILE A 317 9.55 19.82 -23.49
CA ILE A 317 9.03 20.28 -24.78
C ILE A 317 7.61 20.80 -24.54
N PRO A 318 7.34 22.11 -24.65
CA PRO A 318 6.00 22.66 -24.45
C PRO A 318 4.96 21.95 -25.33
N SER A 319 3.89 21.43 -24.71
CA SER A 319 2.81 20.74 -25.43
C SER A 319 1.49 20.81 -24.68
N ASP A 320 0.38 20.93 -25.43
CA ASP A 320 -0.99 20.82 -24.91
C ASP A 320 -1.35 19.39 -24.53
N LYS A 321 -0.63 18.40 -25.08
CA LYS A 321 -0.74 16.99 -24.71
C LYS A 321 0.44 16.66 -23.82
N ILE A 322 0.17 16.14 -22.63
CA ILE A 322 1.26 15.79 -21.73
C ILE A 322 1.72 14.36 -22.11
N TRP A 323 3.01 14.12 -22.25
CA TRP A 323 3.62 12.82 -22.47
C TRP A 323 5.12 12.89 -22.16
N ALA A 324 5.79 11.77 -21.92
CA ALA A 324 7.22 11.70 -21.65
C ALA A 324 7.87 10.63 -22.53
N VAL A 325 9.12 10.81 -22.91
CA VAL A 325 9.96 9.75 -23.47
C VAL A 325 10.99 9.40 -22.43
N VAL A 326 11.01 8.15 -21.98
CA VAL A 326 11.95 7.65 -20.99
C VAL A 326 13.02 6.84 -21.72
N LYS A 327 14.28 7.28 -21.65
CA LYS A 327 15.43 6.57 -22.20
C LYS A 327 16.21 5.86 -21.10
N GLY A 328 16.19 4.52 -21.12
CA GLY A 328 17.00 3.65 -20.25
C GLY A 328 18.18 3.02 -20.98
N GLU A 329 18.94 2.14 -20.32
CA GLU A 329 20.07 1.43 -20.95
C GLU A 329 19.68 0.37 -21.97
N THR A 330 18.46 -0.17 -21.87
CA THR A 330 18.03 -1.31 -22.69
C THR A 330 16.91 -0.97 -23.66
N GLU A 331 16.11 0.07 -23.43
CA GLU A 331 14.96 0.44 -24.27
C GLU A 331 14.62 1.94 -24.18
N GLU A 332 14.07 2.48 -25.27
CA GLU A 332 13.42 3.79 -25.34
C GLU A 332 11.90 3.60 -25.30
N ARG A 333 11.19 4.36 -24.45
CA ARG A 333 9.74 4.20 -24.25
C ARG A 333 9.02 5.55 -24.34
N GLU A 334 7.99 5.61 -25.19
CA GLU A 334 7.06 6.75 -25.28
C GLU A 334 5.89 6.54 -24.29
N VAL A 335 5.61 7.53 -23.45
CA VAL A 335 4.66 7.49 -22.33
C VAL A 335 3.66 8.64 -22.49
N ARG A 336 2.38 8.38 -22.78
CA ARG A 336 1.37 9.46 -22.91
C ARG A 336 0.70 9.79 -21.58
N LEU A 337 0.74 11.05 -21.17
CA LEU A 337 0.19 11.59 -19.93
C LEU A 337 -1.05 12.43 -20.30
N ASN A 338 -2.20 11.81 -20.61
CA ASN A 338 -3.37 12.58 -21.09
C ASN A 338 -3.92 13.55 -20.04
#